data_AF-A0A497LE43-F1
#
_entry.id   AF-A0A497LE43-F1
#
_cell.length_a   1.000
_cell.length_b   1.000
_cell.length_c   1.000
_cell.angle_alpha   90.00
_cell.angle_beta   90.00
_cell.angle_gamma   90.00
#
_symmetry.space_group_name_H-M   'P 1'
#
loop_
_entity.id
_entity.type
_entity.pdbx_description
1 polymer ?
#
loop_
_entity_poly.entity_id
_entity_poly.type
_entity_poly.pdbx_seq_one_letter_code
_entity_poly.pdbx_strand_id
1 'polypeptide(L)'
;MRRTGVADLPLHAGGVPRWLMRRMVRLARAITALLVEEVGPGGFVRRLSDPFWFQALGCVLGFDWHSSGITTVLTAVLRQAIEPEEHGLAVCGGKGKRSLMTPEDIDRAVEALGLPDGAREELK
;
A
#
# COMPACT_ATOMS: atom_id res chain seq x y z
N MET A 1 -14.88 28.73 -26.60
CA MET A 1 -14.18 28.60 -25.29
C MET A 1 -12.79 29.24 -25.40
N ARG A 2 -12.37 30.04 -24.42
CA ARG A 2 -11.01 30.62 -24.32
C ARG A 2 -10.09 29.57 -23.66
N ARG A 3 -8.89 29.33 -24.19
CA ARG A 3 -7.90 28.41 -23.59
C ARG A 3 -7.48 28.96 -22.22
N THR A 4 -7.76 28.24 -21.14
CA THR A 4 -7.45 28.65 -19.75
C THR A 4 -6.16 28.02 -19.21
N GLY A 5 -5.58 27.04 -19.91
CA GLY A 5 -4.35 26.39 -19.47
C GLY A 5 -3.88 25.27 -20.41
N VAL A 6 -2.78 24.64 -20.01
CA VAL A 6 -2.18 23.46 -20.65
C VAL A 6 -1.84 22.48 -19.55
N ALA A 7 -2.30 21.24 -19.68
CA ALA A 7 -1.85 20.12 -18.86
C ALA A 7 -0.97 19.24 -19.75
N ASP A 8 0.28 19.06 -19.36
CA ASP A 8 1.16 18.06 -19.96
C ASP A 8 0.98 16.75 -19.20
N LEU A 9 0.75 15.66 -19.93
CA LEU A 9 0.50 14.32 -19.39
C LEU A 9 1.51 13.37 -20.01
N PRO A 10 2.81 13.52 -19.68
CA PRO A 10 3.83 12.64 -20.20
C PRO A 10 3.61 11.22 -19.68
N LEU A 11 3.92 10.24 -20.52
CA LEU A 11 3.94 8.85 -20.07
C LEU A 11 5.21 8.63 -19.21
N HIS A 12 5.01 8.36 -17.93
CA HIS A 12 6.10 7.98 -17.04
C HIS A 12 6.60 6.57 -17.38
N ALA A 13 7.80 6.49 -17.94
CA ALA A 13 8.48 5.22 -18.21
C ALA A 13 9.41 4.83 -17.05
N GLY A 14 9.46 3.54 -16.75
CA GLY A 14 10.35 2.99 -15.71
C GLY A 14 9.70 2.85 -14.34
N GLY A 15 10.51 2.48 -13.35
CA GLY A 15 10.09 2.26 -11.97
C GLY A 15 10.36 3.46 -11.08
N VAL A 16 9.77 3.45 -9.89
CA VAL A 16 10.03 4.46 -8.86
C VAL A 16 11.50 4.42 -8.44
N PRO A 17 12.21 5.56 -8.46
CA PRO A 17 13.58 5.63 -7.98
C PRO A 17 13.71 5.14 -6.53
N ARG A 18 14.77 4.38 -6.23
CA ARG A 18 14.98 3.80 -4.89
C ARG A 18 14.98 4.84 -3.77
N TRP A 19 15.49 6.04 -4.03
CA TRP A 19 15.51 7.12 -3.03
C TRP A 19 14.10 7.62 -2.69
N LEU A 20 13.20 7.66 -3.69
CA LEU A 20 11.82 8.06 -3.50
C LEU A 20 11.07 6.96 -2.76
N MET A 21 11.22 5.70 -3.19
CA MET A 21 10.65 4.54 -2.50
C MET A 21 10.98 4.52 -0.99
N ARG A 22 12.24 4.79 -0.61
CA ARG A 22 12.62 4.86 0.82
C ARG A 22 11.88 5.97 1.58
N ARG A 23 11.66 7.13 0.96
CA ARG A 23 10.91 8.25 1.55
C ARG A 23 9.42 7.91 1.65
N MET A 24 8.86 7.29 0.60
CA MET A 24 7.48 6.80 0.57
C MET A 24 7.22 5.84 1.73
N VAL A 25 8.07 4.83 1.91
CA VAL A 25 7.92 3.83 3.00
C VAL A 25 7.98 4.49 4.37
N ARG A 26 8.95 5.40 4.60
CA ARG A 26 9.07 6.09 5.89
C ARG A 26 7.85 6.94 6.22
N LEU A 27 7.31 7.67 5.24
CA LEU A 27 6.11 8.48 5.43
C LEU A 27 4.85 7.60 5.58
N ALA A 28 4.74 6.54 4.77
CA ALA A 28 3.63 5.60 4.84
C ALA A 28 3.55 4.90 6.20
N ARG A 29 4.69 4.55 6.82
CA ARG A 29 4.72 3.98 8.17
C ARG A 29 4.11 4.95 9.18
N ALA A 30 4.55 6.20 9.19
CA ALA A 30 4.04 7.21 10.10
C ALA A 30 2.54 7.47 9.91
N ILE A 31 2.08 7.61 8.66
CA ILE A 31 0.65 7.79 8.34
C ILE A 31 -0.16 6.56 8.77
N THR A 32 0.35 5.35 8.51
CA THR A 32 -0.37 4.12 8.84
C THR A 32 -0.48 3.93 10.35
N ALA A 33 0.59 4.16 11.11
CA ALA A 33 0.57 4.12 12.58
C ALA A 33 -0.49 5.08 13.15
N LEU A 34 -0.48 6.34 12.72
CA LEU A 34 -1.46 7.34 13.18
C LEU A 34 -2.90 6.96 12.83
N LEU A 35 -3.15 6.52 11.60
CA LEU A 35 -4.50 6.12 11.20
C LEU A 35 -4.97 4.87 11.93
N VAL A 36 -4.10 3.87 12.11
CA VAL A 36 -4.44 2.66 12.87
C VAL A 36 -4.73 3.02 14.33
N GLU A 37 -3.98 3.93 14.94
CA GLU A 37 -4.24 4.41 16.30
C GLU A 37 -5.60 5.11 16.41
N GLU A 38 -5.93 6.00 15.45
CA GLU A 38 -7.16 6.79 15.50
C GLU A 38 -8.42 6.00 15.14
N VAL A 39 -8.35 5.10 14.15
CA VAL A 39 -9.53 4.46 13.54
C VAL A 39 -9.48 2.93 13.52
N GLY A 40 -8.42 2.34 14.06
CA GLY A 40 -8.19 0.91 14.09
C GLY A 40 -7.74 0.31 12.74
N PRO A 41 -7.22 -0.94 12.76
CA PRO A 41 -6.83 -1.69 11.57
C PRO A 41 -7.91 -1.73 10.48
N GLY A 42 -9.15 -2.06 10.86
CA GLY A 42 -10.28 -2.13 9.94
C GLY A 42 -10.70 -0.77 9.38
N GLY A 43 -10.52 0.32 10.14
CA GLY A 43 -10.78 1.68 9.67
C GLY A 43 -9.77 2.14 8.62
N PHE A 44 -8.52 1.69 8.73
CA PHE A 44 -7.49 1.91 7.72
C PHE A 44 -7.77 1.12 6.44
N VAL A 45 -8.11 -0.17 6.54
CA VAL A 45 -8.47 -1.00 5.37
C VAL A 45 -9.69 -0.43 4.63
N ARG A 46 -10.72 0.03 5.35
CA ARG A 46 -11.89 0.68 4.74
C ARG A 46 -11.52 1.93 3.94
N ARG A 47 -10.56 2.73 4.41
CA ARG A 47 -10.06 3.89 3.66
C ARG A 47 -9.30 3.47 2.41
N LEU A 48 -8.45 2.44 2.50
CA LEU A 48 -7.76 1.90 1.32
C LEU A 48 -8.73 1.34 0.25
N SER A 49 -9.93 0.91 0.65
CA SER A 49 -10.95 0.44 -0.30
C SER A 49 -11.63 1.57 -1.09
N ASP A 50 -11.53 2.82 -0.62
CA ASP A 50 -12.02 3.99 -1.35
C ASP A 50 -10.98 4.38 -2.44
N PRO A 51 -11.36 4.40 -3.73
CA PRO A 51 -10.41 4.65 -4.81
C PRO A 51 -9.85 6.08 -4.78
N PHE A 52 -10.63 7.07 -4.33
CA PHE A 52 -10.14 8.44 -4.21
C PHE A 52 -9.17 8.57 -3.06
N TRP A 53 -9.45 7.93 -1.93
CA TRP A 53 -8.55 7.94 -0.78
C TRP A 53 -7.26 7.18 -1.06
N PHE A 54 -7.33 6.02 -1.73
CA PHE A 54 -6.16 5.28 -2.18
C PHE A 54 -5.28 6.11 -3.14
N GLN A 55 -5.90 6.79 -4.11
CA GLN A 55 -5.21 7.70 -5.02
C GLN A 55 -4.57 8.86 -4.26
N ALA A 56 -5.31 9.50 -3.36
CA ALA A 56 -4.84 10.62 -2.55
C ALA A 56 -3.66 10.21 -1.67
N LEU A 57 -3.70 9.03 -1.05
CA LEU A 57 -2.56 8.49 -0.29
C LEU A 57 -1.33 8.33 -1.19
N GLY A 58 -1.48 7.78 -2.40
CA GLY A 58 -0.37 7.70 -3.35
C GLY A 58 0.21 9.09 -3.67
N CYS A 59 -0.65 10.09 -3.90
CA CYS A 59 -0.23 11.47 -4.11
C CYS A 59 0.53 12.06 -2.92
N VAL A 60 0.03 11.87 -1.70
CA VAL A 60 0.68 12.31 -0.45
C VAL A 60 2.07 11.70 -0.30
N LEU A 61 2.24 10.45 -0.72
CA LEU A 61 3.54 9.76 -0.68
C LEU A 61 4.50 10.21 -1.80
N GLY A 62 4.09 11.12 -2.67
CA GLY A 62 4.92 11.67 -3.74
C GLY A 62 4.80 10.91 -5.07
N PHE A 63 3.71 10.18 -5.26
CA PHE A 63 3.34 9.58 -6.54
C PHE A 63 2.46 10.52 -7.34
N ASP A 64 2.69 10.68 -8.64
CA ASP A 64 1.86 11.60 -9.41
C ASP A 64 0.47 11.03 -9.71
N TRP A 65 -0.53 11.93 -9.75
CA TRP A 65 -1.94 11.57 -9.94
C TRP A 65 -2.24 10.83 -11.26
N HIS A 66 -1.42 11.07 -12.28
CA HIS A 66 -1.55 10.51 -13.63
C HIS A 66 -0.68 9.28 -13.85
N SER A 67 0.00 8.79 -12.81
CA SER A 67 0.87 7.62 -12.91
C SER A 67 0.06 6.31 -12.87
N SER A 68 0.11 5.55 -13.96
CA SER A 68 -0.60 4.26 -14.12
C SER A 68 -0.12 3.16 -13.15
N GLY A 69 1.05 3.32 -12.54
CA GLY A 69 1.66 2.35 -11.63
C GLY A 69 1.16 2.40 -10.18
N ILE A 70 0.19 3.26 -9.85
CA ILE A 70 -0.13 3.59 -8.45
C ILE A 70 -0.49 2.39 -7.61
N THR A 71 -1.37 1.51 -8.08
CA THR A 71 -1.77 0.29 -7.33
C THR A 71 -0.57 -0.60 -7.03
N THR A 72 0.34 -0.74 -7.99
CA THR A 72 1.55 -1.58 -7.81
C THR A 72 2.52 -0.96 -6.82
N VAL A 73 2.76 0.35 -6.95
CA VAL A 73 3.74 1.05 -6.12
C VAL A 73 3.23 1.22 -4.70
N LEU A 74 1.99 1.69 -4.54
CA LEU A 74 1.43 1.96 -3.22
C LEU A 74 1.28 0.68 -2.40
N THR A 75 0.81 -0.42 -2.99
CA THR A 75 0.76 -1.71 -2.26
C THR A 75 2.15 -2.22 -1.87
N ALA A 76 3.16 -2.03 -2.72
CA ALA A 76 4.54 -2.39 -2.40
C ALA A 76 5.16 -1.49 -1.31
N VAL A 77 4.78 -0.22 -1.26
CA VAL A 77 5.14 0.72 -0.19
C VAL A 77 4.48 0.31 1.11
N LEU A 78 3.17 0.09 1.12
CA LEU A 78 2.40 -0.30 2.30
C LEU A 78 2.90 -1.63 2.88
N ARG A 79 3.21 -2.60 2.03
CA ARG A 79 3.82 -3.87 2.47
C ARG A 79 5.16 -3.70 3.18
N GLN A 80 5.95 -2.70 2.81
CA GLN A 80 7.22 -2.41 3.49
C GLN A 80 7.05 -1.53 4.72
N ALA A 81 5.94 -0.79 4.80
CA ALA A 81 5.68 0.16 5.88
C ALA A 81 4.88 -0.44 7.04
N ILE A 82 4.03 -1.43 6.75
CA ILE A 82 3.13 -2.06 7.71
C ILE A 82 3.86 -3.25 8.36
N GLU A 83 3.97 -3.18 9.68
CA GLU A 83 4.46 -4.25 10.56
C GLU A 83 3.26 -4.86 11.31
N PRO A 84 2.96 -6.17 11.17
CA PRO A 84 1.78 -6.79 11.76
C PRO A 84 1.65 -6.62 13.27
N GLU A 85 2.75 -6.74 14.00
CA GLU A 85 2.81 -6.67 15.45
C GLU A 85 2.55 -5.24 15.97
N GLU A 86 2.87 -4.22 15.17
CA GLU A 86 2.64 -2.81 15.50
C GLU A 86 1.25 -2.34 15.04
N HIS A 87 0.82 -2.75 13.85
CA HIS A 87 -0.35 -2.18 13.18
C HIS A 87 -1.58 -3.10 13.20
N GLY A 88 -1.46 -4.35 13.65
CA GLY A 88 -2.54 -5.34 13.57
C GLY A 88 -2.97 -5.66 12.14
N LEU A 89 -2.09 -5.46 11.15
CA LEU A 89 -2.35 -5.62 9.72
C LEU A 89 -1.16 -6.28 9.03
N ALA A 90 -1.42 -7.16 8.08
CA ALA A 90 -0.40 -7.68 7.18
C ALA A 90 -0.78 -7.44 5.73
N VAL A 91 0.21 -7.19 4.88
CA VAL A 91 0.03 -7.08 3.43
C VAL A 91 0.68 -8.29 2.76
N CYS A 92 -0.13 -9.12 2.14
CA CYS A 92 0.32 -10.34 1.47
C CYS A 92 0.34 -10.17 -0.05
N GLY A 93 1.35 -10.78 -0.70
CA GLY A 93 1.47 -10.83 -2.14
C GLY A 93 2.19 -9.64 -2.79
N GLY A 94 1.75 -9.29 -4.00
CA GLY A 94 2.35 -8.28 -4.86
C GLY A 94 2.20 -8.59 -6.34
N LYS A 95 2.90 -7.84 -7.20
CA LYS A 95 2.82 -8.00 -8.66
C LYS A 95 3.91 -8.93 -9.21
N GLY A 96 3.58 -9.66 -10.28
CA GLY A 96 4.53 -10.48 -11.04
C GLY A 96 5.05 -11.64 -10.20
N LYS A 97 6.35 -11.96 -10.28
CA LYS A 97 6.95 -13.07 -9.52
C LYS A 97 6.67 -13.02 -8.01
N ARG A 98 6.42 -11.83 -7.46
CA ARG A 98 6.16 -11.68 -6.02
C ARG A 98 4.76 -12.15 -5.59
N SER A 99 3.81 -12.29 -6.52
CA SER A 99 2.50 -12.87 -6.22
C SER A 99 2.61 -14.34 -5.81
N LEU A 100 3.63 -15.06 -6.28
CA LEU A 100 3.88 -16.46 -5.92
C LEU A 100 4.20 -16.65 -4.44
N MET A 101 4.65 -15.59 -3.75
CA MET A 101 4.99 -15.62 -2.33
C MET A 101 3.78 -15.33 -1.41
N THR A 102 2.58 -15.16 -1.98
CA THR A 102 1.36 -14.86 -1.21
C THR A 102 1.07 -15.94 -0.14
N PRO A 103 1.18 -17.26 -0.43
CA PRO A 103 0.95 -18.28 0.59
C PRO A 103 1.90 -18.17 1.79
N GLU A 104 3.17 -17.85 1.55
CA GLU A 104 4.18 -17.71 2.62
C GLU A 104 4.01 -16.40 3.39
N ASP A 105 3.53 -15.33 2.73
CA ASP A 105 3.15 -14.10 3.43
C ASP A 105 1.98 -14.34 4.38
N ILE A 106 0.98 -15.11 3.95
CA ILE A 106 -0.18 -15.48 4.78
C ILE A 106 0.29 -16.30 5.98
N ASP A 107 1.19 -17.27 5.78
CA ASP A 107 1.73 -18.07 6.88
C ASP A 107 2.42 -17.19 7.94
N ARG A 108 3.26 -16.24 7.50
CA ARG A 108 3.90 -15.27 8.41
C ARG A 108 2.89 -14.36 9.09
N ALA A 109 1.89 -13.89 8.35
CA ALA A 109 0.86 -12.99 8.88
C ALA A 109 0.02 -13.67 9.97
N VAL A 110 -0.37 -14.94 9.76
CA VAL A 110 -1.11 -15.74 10.75
C VAL A 110 -0.33 -15.85 12.06
N GLU A 111 0.97 -16.13 11.97
CA GLU A 111 1.84 -16.22 13.15
C GLU A 111 1.98 -14.87 13.86
N ALA A 112 2.33 -13.81 13.12
CA ALA A 112 2.58 -12.49 13.68
C ALA A 112 1.33 -11.84 14.30
N LEU A 113 0.14 -12.11 13.73
CA LEU A 113 -1.13 -11.59 14.23
C LEU A 113 -1.81 -12.51 15.25
N GLY A 114 -1.26 -13.71 15.52
CA GLY A 114 -1.86 -14.69 16.44
C GLY A 114 -3.26 -15.14 16.01
N LEU A 115 -3.47 -15.35 14.71
CA LEU A 115 -4.78 -15.76 14.16
C LEU A 115 -5.11 -17.21 14.55
N PRO A 116 -6.41 -17.57 14.66
CA PRO A 116 -6.84 -18.88 15.13
C PRO A 116 -6.47 -20.02 14.18
N ASP A 117 -6.51 -21.25 14.71
CA ASP A 117 -6.34 -22.47 13.95
C ASP A 117 -7.35 -22.52 12.77
N GLY A 118 -6.87 -22.91 11.59
CA GLY A 118 -7.64 -22.89 10.34
C GLY A 118 -7.51 -21.61 9.52
N ALA A 119 -7.06 -20.49 10.09
CA ALA A 119 -6.89 -19.23 9.35
C ALA A 119 -5.92 -19.36 8.16
N ARG A 120 -4.92 -20.24 8.24
CA ARG A 120 -3.99 -20.52 7.14
C ARG A 120 -4.68 -21.15 5.93
N GLU A 121 -5.68 -21.99 6.17
CA GLU A 121 -6.42 -22.70 5.11
C GLU A 121 -7.48 -21.79 4.50
N GLU A 122 -8.13 -20.95 5.30
CA GLU A 122 -9.14 -19.99 4.82
C GLU A 122 -8.55 -18.88 3.95
N LEU A 123 -7.34 -18.41 4.30
CA LEU A 123 -6.71 -17.26 3.63
C LEU A 123 -5.89 -17.64 2.38
N LYS A 124 -5.59 -18.93 2.18
CA LYS A 124 -4.81 -19.43 1.03
C LYS A 124 -5.70 -19.79 -0.16
#